data_AF-A0A6J4BZI7-F1
#
_entry.id   AF-A0A6J4BZI7-F1
#
_cell.length_a   1.000
_cell.length_b   1.000
_cell.length_c   1.000
_cell.angle_alpha   90.00
_cell.angle_beta   90.00
_cell.angle_gamma   90.00
#
_symmetry.space_group_name_H-M   'P 1'
#
loop_
_entity.id
_entity.type
_entity.pdbx_description
1 polymer ?
#
loop_
_entity_poly.entity_id
_entity_poly.type
_entity_poly.pdbx_seq_one_letter_code
_entity_poly.pdbx_strand_id
1 'polypeptide(L)'
;MFRYFSVTDARLAVLTNGVVYQFYSDIERPNKMDDKPFFTFTMDAIKPADIRTLEKFTKAAFDIDKIVQEAGNLKTQSLIRQELEKEFAEPSDEFVRMMAQRVHGGRLTPAIKDGFAKLLAPAIAALIRDFVNERLSSALKASSPVEDLPVGASDDPSDGDGIVTTQEEISGFHIIQAIASRLVDPKRVIVRDAKSYCAILLDDNNRKTVARMHFNGITTKYLGMFAGKDETRHLLSDLTHIYQYSSAIEARLRELDPSIPA
;
A
#
# COMPACT_ATOMS: atom_id res chain seq x y z
N MET A 1 -17.60 -31.66 -16.16
CA MET A 1 -18.17 -31.45 -14.81
C MET A 1 -19.20 -30.29 -14.79
N PHE A 2 -19.98 -30.08 -15.86
CA PHE A 2 -20.93 -28.94 -16.01
C PHE A 2 -22.42 -29.33 -15.83
N ARG A 3 -22.72 -30.62 -15.70
CA ARG A 3 -24.10 -31.14 -15.79
C ARG A 3 -24.85 -31.21 -14.45
N TYR A 4 -24.13 -31.20 -13.33
CA TYR A 4 -24.74 -31.29 -11.99
C TYR A 4 -25.14 -29.93 -11.39
N PHE A 5 -24.72 -28.81 -11.99
CA PHE A 5 -25.04 -27.45 -11.51
C PHE A 5 -26.00 -26.67 -12.42
N SER A 6 -26.42 -27.25 -13.55
CA SER A 6 -27.22 -26.55 -14.57
C SER A 6 -28.73 -26.78 -14.45
N VAL A 7 -29.20 -27.59 -13.50
CA VAL A 7 -30.61 -28.00 -13.39
C VAL A 7 -31.07 -28.09 -11.93
N THR A 8 -30.62 -27.15 -11.10
CA THR A 8 -31.00 -27.09 -9.68
C THR A 8 -31.81 -25.82 -9.45
N ASP A 9 -32.94 -25.92 -8.74
CA ASP A 9 -33.75 -24.77 -8.29
C ASP A 9 -33.02 -23.88 -7.24
N ALA A 10 -31.74 -24.15 -7.00
CA ALA A 10 -30.92 -23.38 -6.09
C ALA A 10 -30.54 -22.05 -6.76
N ARG A 11 -30.98 -20.94 -6.17
CA ARG A 11 -30.61 -19.57 -6.61
C ARG A 11 -29.25 -19.10 -6.07
N LEU A 12 -28.67 -19.88 -5.14
CA LEU A 12 -27.37 -19.63 -4.56
C LEU A 12 -26.57 -20.94 -4.47
N ALA A 13 -25.28 -20.88 -4.84
CA ALA A 13 -24.35 -21.99 -4.67
C ALA A 13 -23.01 -21.49 -4.12
N VAL A 14 -22.31 -22.36 -3.38
CA VAL A 14 -20.98 -22.08 -2.85
C VAL A 14 -20.05 -23.21 -3.27
N LEU A 15 -18.94 -22.86 -3.92
CA LEU A 15 -17.85 -23.77 -4.26
C LEU A 15 -16.66 -23.46 -3.36
N THR A 16 -16.11 -24.49 -2.70
CA THR A 16 -14.96 -24.32 -1.82
C THR A 16 -14.07 -25.54 -1.80
N ASN A 17 -12.76 -25.31 -1.59
CA ASN A 17 -11.76 -26.32 -1.28
C ASN A 17 -11.30 -26.27 0.20
N GLY A 18 -12.04 -25.56 1.05
CA GLY A 18 -11.72 -25.32 2.47
C GLY A 18 -10.83 -24.11 2.73
N VAL A 19 -10.18 -23.56 1.70
CA VAL A 19 -9.32 -22.36 1.81
C VAL A 19 -9.94 -21.18 1.05
N VAL A 20 -10.41 -21.43 -0.17
CA VAL A 20 -11.07 -20.46 -1.03
C VAL A 20 -12.56 -20.77 -1.08
N TYR A 21 -13.39 -19.74 -0.93
CA TYR A 21 -14.84 -19.83 -1.00
C TYR A 21 -15.34 -18.94 -2.12
N GLN A 22 -16.09 -19.52 -3.06
CA GLN A 22 -16.64 -18.85 -4.24
C GLN A 22 -18.15 -18.96 -4.23
N PHE A 23 -18.85 -17.82 -4.30
CA PHE A 23 -20.30 -17.73 -4.26
C PHE A 23 -20.84 -17.45 -5.65
N TYR A 24 -21.84 -18.23 -6.02
CA TYR A 24 -22.52 -18.20 -7.30
C TYR A 24 -24.01 -17.96 -7.10
N SER A 25 -24.62 -17.28 -8.07
CA SER A 25 -26.05 -17.02 -8.11
C SER A 25 -26.52 -17.07 -9.56
N ASP A 26 -27.84 -17.13 -9.76
CA ASP A 26 -28.51 -17.26 -11.06
C ASP A 26 -28.97 -15.90 -11.60
N ILE A 27 -28.09 -14.88 -11.56
CA ILE A 27 -28.42 -13.49 -11.90
C ILE A 27 -28.62 -13.32 -13.40
N GLU A 28 -27.83 -13.98 -14.23
CA GLU A 28 -27.92 -13.83 -15.69
C GLU A 28 -29.14 -14.54 -16.27
N ARG A 29 -29.43 -15.73 -15.76
CA ARG A 29 -30.53 -16.56 -16.24
C ARG A 29 -31.18 -17.27 -15.06
N PRO A 30 -32.51 -17.16 -14.90
CA PRO A 30 -33.21 -17.82 -13.81
C PRO A 30 -32.98 -19.33 -13.86
N ASN A 31 -32.68 -19.93 -12.70
CA ASN A 31 -32.39 -21.37 -12.54
C ASN A 31 -31.16 -21.87 -13.32
N LYS A 32 -30.27 -20.97 -13.77
CA LYS A 32 -28.97 -21.33 -14.33
C LYS A 32 -27.90 -20.50 -13.64
N MET A 33 -27.03 -21.19 -12.90
CA MET A 33 -25.89 -20.57 -12.22
C MET A 33 -25.01 -19.80 -13.21
N ASP A 34 -24.60 -18.60 -12.79
CA ASP A 34 -23.62 -17.79 -13.50
C ASP A 34 -22.28 -18.52 -13.62
N ASP A 35 -21.57 -18.33 -14.73
CA ASP A 35 -20.26 -18.97 -14.94
C ASP A 35 -19.16 -18.36 -14.03
N LYS A 36 -19.34 -17.12 -13.57
CA LYS A 36 -18.39 -16.40 -12.72
C LYS A 36 -18.97 -16.19 -11.31
N PRO A 37 -18.18 -16.40 -10.24
CA PRO A 37 -18.62 -16.09 -8.90
C PRO A 37 -18.77 -14.58 -8.71
N PHE A 38 -19.77 -14.16 -7.94
CA PHE A 38 -19.98 -12.74 -7.63
C PHE A 38 -19.21 -12.30 -6.38
N PHE A 39 -18.90 -13.24 -5.49
CA PHE A 39 -18.14 -13.01 -4.27
C PHE A 39 -17.15 -14.15 -4.08
N THR A 40 -15.90 -13.81 -3.76
CA THR A 40 -14.85 -14.79 -3.49
C THR A 40 -13.97 -14.26 -2.37
N PHE A 41 -13.69 -15.11 -1.39
CA PHE A 41 -12.78 -14.78 -0.31
C PHE A 41 -11.91 -15.98 0.06
N THR A 42 -10.78 -15.70 0.71
CA THR A 42 -9.80 -16.69 1.14
C THR A 42 -9.65 -16.60 2.66
N MET A 43 -9.58 -17.76 3.33
CA MET A 43 -9.44 -17.80 4.79
C MET A 43 -8.14 -17.17 5.30
N ASP A 44 -7.08 -17.20 4.50
CA ASP A 44 -5.78 -16.61 4.86
C ASP A 44 -5.78 -15.06 4.83
N ALA A 45 -6.76 -14.44 4.16
CA ALA A 45 -6.76 -13.01 3.88
C ALA A 45 -8.18 -12.40 3.95
N ILE A 46 -8.88 -12.63 5.06
CA ILE A 46 -10.23 -12.11 5.29
C ILE A 46 -10.18 -10.60 5.50
N LYS A 47 -10.88 -9.83 4.65
CA LYS A 47 -11.03 -8.39 4.82
C LYS A 47 -12.26 -8.08 5.68
N PRO A 48 -12.28 -6.95 6.42
CA PRO A 48 -13.48 -6.53 7.16
C PRO A 48 -14.75 -6.38 6.29
N ALA A 49 -14.57 -6.05 5.00
CA ALA A 49 -15.67 -5.98 4.04
C ALA A 49 -16.26 -7.38 3.70
N ASP A 50 -15.43 -8.42 3.74
CA ASP A 50 -15.86 -9.80 3.49
C ASP A 50 -16.75 -10.29 4.65
N ILE A 51 -16.42 -9.92 5.89
CA ILE A 51 -17.21 -10.25 7.08
C ILE A 51 -18.62 -9.68 6.98
N ARG A 52 -18.76 -8.39 6.63
CA ARG A 52 -20.07 -7.74 6.42
C ARG A 52 -20.90 -8.41 5.33
N THR A 53 -20.22 -8.94 4.32
CA THR A 53 -20.88 -9.68 3.23
C THR A 53 -21.34 -11.04 3.73
N LEU A 54 -20.50 -11.76 4.49
CA LEU A 54 -20.81 -13.06 5.09
C LEU A 54 -21.93 -13.01 6.14
N GLU A 55 -22.05 -11.93 6.90
CA GLU A 55 -23.14 -11.74 7.85
C GLU A 55 -24.52 -11.87 7.18
N LYS A 56 -24.66 -11.43 5.93
CA LYS A 56 -25.91 -11.55 5.14
C LYS A 56 -26.28 -13.00 4.83
N PHE A 57 -25.32 -13.92 4.86
CA PHE A 57 -25.53 -15.35 4.63
C PHE A 57 -25.81 -16.13 5.93
N THR A 58 -25.83 -15.46 7.09
CA THR A 58 -26.17 -16.09 8.36
C THR A 58 -27.67 -16.40 8.43
N LYS A 59 -28.04 -17.45 9.17
CA LYS A 59 -29.43 -17.91 9.32
C LYS A 59 -30.40 -16.80 9.75
N ALA A 60 -29.94 -15.84 10.56
CA ALA A 60 -30.77 -14.75 11.07
C ALA A 60 -31.02 -13.63 10.05
N ALA A 61 -30.11 -13.43 9.10
CA ALA A 61 -30.15 -12.34 8.12
C ALA A 61 -30.39 -12.83 6.68
N PHE A 62 -30.58 -14.14 6.48
CA PHE A 62 -30.71 -14.76 5.17
C PHE A 62 -31.98 -14.30 4.45
N ASP A 63 -31.79 -13.60 3.34
CA ASP A 63 -32.86 -13.12 2.45
C ASP A 63 -32.39 -13.28 1.01
N ILE A 64 -32.97 -14.24 0.28
CA ILE A 64 -32.48 -14.66 -1.03
C ILE A 64 -32.61 -13.56 -2.07
N ASP A 65 -33.67 -12.75 -2.03
CA ASP A 65 -33.89 -11.69 -3.03
C ASP A 65 -32.92 -10.53 -2.79
N LYS A 66 -32.67 -10.17 -1.53
CA LYS A 66 -31.65 -9.18 -1.19
C LYS A 66 -30.24 -9.66 -1.54
N ILE A 67 -29.93 -10.93 -1.27
CA ILE A 67 -28.62 -11.51 -1.59
C ILE A 67 -28.38 -11.52 -3.10
N VAL A 68 -29.39 -11.88 -3.91
CA VAL A 68 -29.28 -11.88 -5.38
C VAL A 68 -29.10 -10.45 -5.91
N GLN A 69 -29.82 -9.46 -5.36
CA GLN A 69 -29.62 -8.06 -5.75
C GLN A 69 -28.23 -7.53 -5.39
N GLU A 70 -27.76 -7.81 -4.18
CA GLU A 70 -26.41 -7.47 -3.73
C GLU A 70 -25.34 -8.16 -4.58
N ALA A 71 -25.55 -9.43 -4.92
CA ALA A 71 -24.69 -10.18 -5.83
C ALA A 71 -24.63 -9.52 -7.22
N GLY A 72 -25.77 -9.03 -7.73
CA GLY A 72 -25.83 -8.25 -8.97
C GLY A 72 -25.01 -6.95 -8.89
N ASN A 73 -25.10 -6.22 -7.77
CA ASN A 73 -24.33 -5.00 -7.54
C ASN A 73 -22.83 -5.30 -7.44
N LEU A 74 -22.44 -6.31 -6.67
CA LEU A 74 -21.04 -6.73 -6.51
C LEU A 74 -20.43 -7.18 -7.84
N LYS A 75 -21.18 -7.95 -8.63
CA LYS A 75 -20.78 -8.36 -9.97
C LYS A 75 -20.59 -7.15 -10.89
N THR A 76 -21.55 -6.24 -10.91
CA THR A 76 -21.48 -5.00 -11.72
C THR A 76 -20.28 -4.14 -11.31
N GLN A 77 -20.04 -3.97 -10.01
CA GLN A 77 -18.89 -3.24 -9.48
C GLN A 77 -17.56 -3.90 -9.88
N SER A 78 -17.49 -5.23 -9.86
CA SER A 78 -16.32 -5.98 -10.30
C SER A 78 -16.06 -5.78 -11.80
N LEU A 79 -17.10 -5.85 -12.63
CA LEU A 79 -16.98 -5.60 -14.07
C LEU A 79 -16.55 -4.16 -14.38
N ILE A 80 -17.13 -3.17 -13.70
CA ILE A 80 -16.73 -1.76 -13.83
C ILE A 80 -15.26 -1.60 -13.45
N ARG A 81 -14.82 -2.20 -12.33
CA ARG A 81 -13.42 -2.16 -11.91
C ARG A 81 -12.50 -2.75 -12.98
N GLN A 82 -12.87 -3.91 -13.55
CA GLN A 82 -12.07 -4.56 -14.57
C GLN A 82 -11.94 -3.70 -15.83
N GLU A 83 -13.04 -3.08 -16.28
CA GLU A 83 -12.98 -2.16 -17.43
C GLU A 83 -12.19 -0.89 -17.11
N LEU A 84 -12.32 -0.33 -15.91
CA LEU A 84 -11.50 0.82 -15.50
C LEU A 84 -10.01 0.49 -15.47
N GLU A 85 -9.63 -0.69 -14.98
CA GLU A 85 -8.23 -1.14 -14.97
C GLU A 85 -7.68 -1.25 -16.39
N LYS A 86 -8.46 -1.78 -17.34
CA LYS A 86 -8.08 -1.82 -18.76
C LYS A 86 -7.94 -0.40 -19.32
N GLU A 87 -8.93 0.45 -19.09
CA GLU A 87 -8.97 1.82 -19.59
C GLU A 87 -7.82 2.68 -19.03
N PHE A 88 -7.37 2.40 -17.81
CA PHE A 88 -6.24 3.09 -17.18
C PHE A 88 -4.90 2.59 -17.68
N ALA A 89 -4.79 1.30 -18.02
CA ALA A 89 -3.59 0.72 -18.60
C ALA A 89 -3.43 1.11 -20.08
N GLU A 90 -4.51 1.03 -20.84
CA GLU A 90 -4.58 1.34 -22.26
C GLU A 90 -5.83 2.20 -22.54
N PRO A 91 -5.70 3.53 -22.49
CA PRO A 91 -6.81 4.46 -22.72
C PRO A 91 -7.45 4.28 -24.10
N SER A 92 -8.75 4.05 -24.14
CA SER A 92 -9.48 4.00 -25.40
C SER A 92 -9.58 5.38 -26.06
N ASP A 93 -9.83 5.35 -27.35
CA ASP A 93 -10.02 6.55 -28.16
C ASP A 93 -11.17 7.44 -27.67
N GLU A 94 -12.22 6.84 -27.09
CA GLU A 94 -13.38 7.54 -26.54
C GLU A 94 -13.02 8.25 -25.23
N PHE A 95 -12.25 7.59 -24.36
CA PHE A 95 -11.79 8.16 -23.10
C PHE A 95 -10.77 9.28 -23.32
N VAL A 96 -9.82 9.09 -24.24
CA VAL A 96 -8.89 10.14 -24.67
C VAL A 96 -9.65 11.35 -25.21
N ARG A 97 -10.66 11.13 -26.06
CA ARG A 97 -11.49 12.22 -26.59
C ARG A 97 -12.25 12.94 -25.48
N MET A 98 -12.88 12.21 -24.57
CA MET A 98 -13.62 12.79 -23.44
C MET A 98 -12.70 13.66 -22.58
N MET A 99 -11.51 13.16 -22.23
CA MET A 99 -10.54 13.89 -21.41
C MET A 99 -9.96 15.10 -22.14
N ALA A 100 -9.62 14.95 -23.42
CA ALA A 100 -9.13 16.06 -24.23
C ALA A 100 -10.18 17.18 -24.37
N GLN A 101 -11.48 16.86 -24.50
CA GLN A 101 -12.55 17.88 -24.55
C GLN A 101 -12.69 18.65 -23.24
N ARG A 102 -12.47 17.99 -22.10
CA ARG A 102 -12.58 18.63 -20.77
C ARG A 102 -11.39 19.52 -20.46
N VAL A 103 -10.20 19.14 -20.90
CA VAL A 103 -8.96 19.88 -20.62
C VAL A 103 -8.71 20.98 -21.66
N HIS A 104 -9.04 20.73 -22.92
CA HIS A 104 -8.84 21.70 -24.01
C HIS A 104 -10.16 22.39 -24.38
N GLY A 105 -10.30 23.67 -24.03
CA GLY A 105 -11.50 24.49 -24.29
C GLY A 105 -11.72 24.91 -25.75
N GLY A 106 -11.21 24.17 -26.73
CA GLY A 106 -11.26 24.50 -28.16
C GLY A 106 -11.43 23.28 -29.07
N ARG A 107 -11.50 23.47 -30.40
CA ARG A 107 -11.66 22.37 -31.36
C ARG A 107 -10.56 21.32 -31.18
N LEU A 108 -10.98 20.06 -31.02
CA LEU A 108 -10.07 18.93 -30.98
C LEU A 108 -9.49 18.69 -32.37
N THR A 109 -8.18 18.88 -32.51
CA THR A 109 -7.44 18.45 -33.69
C THR A 109 -6.86 17.05 -33.46
N PRO A 110 -6.57 16.27 -34.52
CA PRO A 110 -5.91 14.97 -34.39
C PRO A 110 -4.59 15.05 -33.62
N ALA A 111 -3.82 16.12 -33.82
CA ALA A 111 -2.55 16.34 -33.11
C ALA A 111 -2.73 16.50 -31.58
N ILE A 112 -3.80 17.17 -31.14
CA ILE A 112 -4.13 17.28 -29.71
C ILE A 112 -4.54 15.91 -29.17
N LYS A 113 -5.39 15.17 -29.89
CA LYS A 113 -5.82 13.83 -29.49
C LYS A 113 -4.64 12.87 -29.29
N ASP A 114 -3.70 12.84 -30.23
CA ASP A 114 -2.49 12.00 -30.15
C ASP A 114 -1.56 12.41 -29.01
N GLY A 115 -1.45 13.72 -28.73
CA GLY A 115 -0.71 14.23 -27.58
C GLY A 115 -1.33 13.78 -26.26
N PHE A 116 -2.65 13.86 -26.14
CA PHE A 116 -3.37 13.39 -24.95
C PHE A 116 -3.27 11.87 -24.80
N ALA A 117 -3.41 11.08 -25.87
CA ALA A 117 -3.28 9.62 -25.82
C ALA A 117 -1.92 9.19 -25.22
N LYS A 118 -0.83 9.88 -25.60
CA LYS A 118 0.52 9.60 -25.09
C LYS A 118 0.73 10.00 -23.63
N LEU A 119 0.06 11.03 -23.15
CA LEU A 119 0.24 11.57 -21.80
C LEU A 119 -0.77 11.04 -20.78
N LEU A 120 -1.91 10.51 -21.23
CA LEU A 120 -3.01 10.11 -20.35
C LEU A 120 -2.65 8.91 -19.48
N ALA A 121 -2.10 7.83 -20.05
CA ALA A 121 -1.67 6.66 -19.29
C ALA A 121 -0.55 7.00 -18.26
N PRO A 122 0.54 7.71 -18.63
CA PRO A 122 1.53 8.17 -17.65
C PRO A 122 0.96 9.05 -16.54
N ALA A 123 0.02 9.95 -16.86
CA ALA A 123 -0.61 10.83 -15.88
C ALA A 123 -1.47 10.05 -14.87
N ILE A 124 -2.25 9.06 -15.33
CA ILE A 124 -3.03 8.18 -14.45
C ILE A 124 -2.10 7.35 -13.55
N ALA A 125 -1.03 6.79 -14.12
CA ALA A 125 -0.04 6.04 -13.33
C ALA A 125 0.64 6.92 -12.27
N ALA A 126 0.95 8.18 -12.59
CA ALA A 126 1.48 9.14 -11.61
C ALA A 126 0.47 9.41 -10.48
N LEU A 127 -0.79 9.67 -10.81
CA LEU A 127 -1.85 9.92 -9.84
C LEU A 127 -2.11 8.72 -8.91
N ILE A 128 -2.05 7.49 -9.43
CA ILE A 128 -2.17 6.29 -8.60
C ILE A 128 -0.97 6.19 -7.64
N ARG A 129 0.25 6.46 -8.11
CA ARG A 129 1.45 6.49 -7.24
C ARG A 129 1.30 7.53 -6.14
N ASP A 130 0.80 8.73 -6.48
CA ASP A 130 0.60 9.80 -5.53
C ASP A 130 -0.45 9.42 -4.46
N PHE A 131 -1.55 8.77 -4.84
CA PHE A 131 -2.54 8.28 -3.86
C PHE A 131 -2.00 7.15 -2.97
N VAL A 132 -1.16 6.27 -3.51
CA VAL A 132 -0.51 5.23 -2.70
C VAL A 132 0.44 5.88 -1.71
N ASN A 133 1.23 6.85 -2.16
CA ASN A 133 2.16 7.61 -1.31
C ASN A 133 1.41 8.43 -0.25
N GLU A 134 0.30 9.06 -0.60
CA GLU A 134 -0.54 9.85 0.31
C GLU A 134 -1.23 8.95 1.34
N ARG A 135 -1.78 7.81 0.93
CA ARG A 135 -2.38 6.84 1.87
C ARG A 135 -1.34 6.24 2.80
N LEU A 136 -0.14 5.95 2.29
CA LEU A 136 0.98 5.51 3.11
C LEU A 136 1.37 6.60 4.12
N SER A 137 1.50 7.85 3.66
CA SER A 137 1.79 9.03 4.50
C SER A 137 0.68 9.28 5.55
N SER A 138 -0.59 9.11 5.18
CA SER A 138 -1.73 9.28 6.07
C SER A 138 -1.83 8.15 7.10
N ALA A 139 -1.56 6.90 6.72
CA ALA A 139 -1.49 5.78 7.65
C ALA A 139 -0.32 5.92 8.63
N LEU A 140 0.82 6.48 8.18
CA LEU A 140 1.95 6.86 9.02
C LEU A 140 1.60 8.01 10.00
N LYS A 141 0.84 9.02 9.55
CA LYS A 141 0.37 10.12 10.43
C LYS A 141 -0.68 9.66 11.44
N ALA A 142 -1.60 8.77 11.06
CA ALA A 142 -2.67 8.29 11.94
C ALA A 142 -2.18 7.32 13.04
N SER A 143 -0.97 6.77 12.90
CA SER A 143 -0.32 5.94 13.93
C SER A 143 0.52 6.77 14.93
N SER A 144 0.56 8.09 14.75
CA SER A 144 1.08 9.02 15.75
C SER A 144 -0.09 9.70 16.46
N PRO A 145 -0.35 9.43 17.76
CA PRO A 145 -1.03 10.43 18.56
C PRO A 145 -0.14 11.67 18.52
N VAL A 146 -0.71 12.80 18.11
CA VAL A 146 -0.09 14.10 18.30
C VAL A 146 -0.08 14.34 19.81
N GLU A 147 0.97 13.91 20.49
CA GLU A 147 1.33 14.46 21.80
C GLU A 147 2.16 15.70 21.52
N ASP A 148 1.57 16.87 21.77
CA ASP A 148 2.30 18.09 22.08
C ASP A 148 3.28 17.77 23.21
N LEU A 149 4.56 17.62 22.86
CA LEU A 149 5.64 17.50 23.84
C LEU A 149 5.90 18.89 24.45
N PRO A 150 5.84 19.04 25.78
CA PRO A 150 6.11 20.31 26.42
C PRO A 150 7.58 20.67 26.28
N VAL A 151 7.81 21.94 25.93
CA VAL A 151 9.11 22.62 25.96
C VAL A 151 9.66 22.54 27.40
N GLY A 152 10.70 21.73 27.58
CA GLY A 152 11.47 21.61 28.82
C GLY A 152 12.93 21.97 28.56
N ALA A 153 13.29 23.18 28.96
CA ALA A 153 14.62 23.77 28.86
C ALA A 153 15.60 23.18 29.90
N SER A 154 16.90 23.13 29.54
CA SER A 154 17.99 23.80 30.29
C SER A 154 19.37 23.57 29.66
N ASP A 155 20.01 24.69 29.31
CA ASP A 155 21.43 25.13 29.46
C ASP A 155 22.60 24.26 28.92
N ASP A 156 23.61 24.74 28.17
CA ASP A 156 24.01 26.05 27.59
C ASP A 156 25.22 25.76 26.61
N PRO A 157 25.92 26.72 25.96
CA PRO A 157 25.70 27.22 24.60
C PRO A 157 26.89 27.00 23.61
N SER A 158 26.62 26.93 22.30
CA SER A 158 27.35 27.67 21.25
C SER A 158 26.93 27.27 19.83
N ASP A 159 26.50 28.29 19.07
CA ASP A 159 26.52 28.47 17.62
C ASP A 159 25.91 27.40 16.69
N GLY A 160 24.64 27.64 16.36
CA GLY A 160 24.30 28.23 15.05
C GLY A 160 24.77 27.48 13.80
N ASP A 161 24.09 26.39 13.46
CA ASP A 161 23.54 26.21 12.10
C ASP A 161 22.46 25.12 12.16
N GLY A 162 21.28 25.43 11.63
CA GLY A 162 20.08 24.62 11.78
C GLY A 162 20.24 23.28 11.08
N ILE A 163 20.40 22.21 11.85
CA ILE A 163 20.26 20.84 11.37
C ILE A 163 18.77 20.65 11.06
N VAL A 164 18.39 20.88 9.80
CA VAL A 164 17.03 20.64 9.31
C VAL A 164 17.00 19.24 8.73
N THR A 165 16.36 18.30 9.45
CA THR A 165 16.08 16.98 8.92
C THR A 165 15.25 17.13 7.65
N THR A 166 15.81 16.71 6.53
CA THR A 166 15.20 16.89 5.22
C THR A 166 14.02 15.94 5.03
N GLN A 167 13.06 16.31 4.18
CA GLN A 167 11.90 15.48 3.88
C GLN A 167 12.29 14.08 3.35
N GLU A 168 13.46 13.98 2.71
CA GLU A 168 14.01 12.72 2.22
C GLU A 168 14.53 11.83 3.36
N GLU A 169 15.19 12.40 4.38
CA GLU A 169 15.64 11.67 5.56
C GLU A 169 14.46 11.17 6.39
N ILE A 170 13.41 11.99 6.53
CA ILE A 170 12.15 11.59 7.16
C ILE A 170 11.52 10.41 6.40
N SER A 171 11.53 10.47 5.06
CA SER A 171 10.98 9.39 4.22
C SER A 171 11.80 8.11 4.32
N GLY A 172 13.13 8.20 4.31
CA GLY A 172 14.03 7.06 4.51
C GLY A 172 13.89 6.43 5.90
N PHE A 173 13.74 7.26 6.93
CA PHE A 173 13.47 6.80 8.29
C PHE A 173 12.17 6.01 8.36
N HIS A 174 11.08 6.50 7.77
CA HIS A 174 9.80 5.77 7.76
C HIS A 174 9.88 4.43 7.04
N ILE A 175 10.66 4.32 5.97
CA ILE A 175 10.88 3.04 5.29
C ILE A 175 11.58 2.05 6.22
N ILE A 176 12.62 2.50 6.92
CA ILE A 176 13.38 1.66 7.86
C ILE A 176 12.53 1.30 9.10
N GLN A 177 11.74 2.24 9.60
CA GLN A 177 10.78 2.00 10.68
C GLN A 177 9.69 1.00 10.27
N ALA A 178 9.18 1.06 9.04
CA ALA A 178 8.19 0.12 8.51
C ALA A 178 8.78 -1.30 8.31
N ILE A 179 10.07 -1.40 8.00
CA ILE A 179 10.76 -2.70 7.98
C ILE A 179 10.92 -3.22 9.41
N ALA A 180 11.35 -2.35 10.33
CA ALA A 180 11.57 -2.70 11.73
C ALA A 180 10.27 -3.08 12.47
N SER A 181 9.13 -2.50 12.08
CA SER A 181 7.82 -2.76 12.71
C SER A 181 7.36 -4.22 12.63
N ARG A 182 7.98 -5.02 11.76
CA ARG A 182 7.73 -6.47 11.66
C ARG A 182 8.30 -7.25 12.85
N LEU A 183 9.28 -6.69 13.55
CA LEU A 183 10.02 -7.35 14.62
C LEU A 183 9.96 -6.61 15.96
N VAL A 184 9.89 -5.28 15.95
CA VAL A 184 9.88 -4.42 17.14
C VAL A 184 8.78 -3.37 17.06
N ASP A 185 8.33 -2.87 18.20
CA ASP A 185 7.38 -1.74 18.24
C ASP A 185 8.01 -0.51 17.53
N PRO A 186 7.30 0.11 16.56
CA PRO A 186 7.77 1.31 15.86
C PRO A 186 8.26 2.44 16.78
N LYS A 187 7.69 2.56 18.00
CA LYS A 187 8.08 3.57 18.99
C LYS A 187 9.50 3.39 19.52
N ARG A 188 10.05 2.19 19.41
CA ARG A 188 11.43 1.88 19.82
C ARG A 188 12.46 2.33 18.79
N VAL A 189 12.03 2.63 17.56
CA VAL A 189 12.92 3.04 16.47
C VAL A 189 12.93 4.56 16.41
N ILE A 190 14.07 5.17 16.70
CA ILE A 190 14.22 6.61 16.87
C ILE A 190 15.26 7.12 15.88
N VAL A 191 14.97 8.27 15.27
CA VAL A 191 15.90 8.98 14.41
C VAL A 191 16.66 10.04 15.21
N ARG A 192 17.97 10.07 15.05
CA ARG A 192 18.82 11.17 15.54
C ARG A 192 19.62 11.73 14.39
N ASP A 193 19.42 13.01 14.14
CA ASP A 193 20.13 13.71 13.10
C ASP A 193 21.53 14.14 13.60
N ALA A 194 22.53 14.01 12.73
CA ALA A 194 23.90 14.43 13.01
C ALA A 194 24.48 15.10 11.77
N LYS A 195 25.46 16.00 11.97
CA LYS A 195 26.04 16.86 10.91
C LYS A 195 26.51 16.12 9.65
N SER A 196 26.81 14.83 9.73
CA SER A 196 27.35 14.04 8.61
C SER A 196 26.48 12.85 8.20
N TYR A 197 25.44 12.52 8.97
CA TYR A 197 24.55 11.39 8.72
C TYR A 197 23.32 11.45 9.63
N CYS A 198 22.23 10.86 9.17
CA CYS A 198 21.03 10.64 9.95
C CYS A 198 21.07 9.22 10.56
N ALA A 199 21.14 9.11 11.88
CA ALA A 199 21.24 7.84 12.61
C ALA A 199 19.86 7.28 12.94
N ILE A 200 19.66 5.99 12.73
CA ILE A 200 18.47 5.26 13.16
C ILE A 200 18.87 4.32 14.28
N LEU A 201 18.28 4.54 15.44
CA LEU A 201 18.62 3.91 16.71
C LEU A 201 17.45 3.07 17.20
N LEU A 202 17.77 2.00 17.91
CA LEU A 202 16.80 1.24 18.71
C LEU A 202 16.90 1.68 20.17
N ASP A 203 15.76 1.93 20.82
CA ASP A 203 15.62 2.36 22.22
C ASP A 203 16.38 3.66 22.58
N ASP A 204 16.47 4.61 21.63
CA ASP A 204 17.25 5.87 21.76
C ASP A 204 18.71 5.66 22.21
N ASN A 205 19.29 4.50 21.90
CA ASN A 205 20.61 4.14 22.38
C ASN A 205 21.63 4.16 21.24
N ASN A 206 22.64 5.04 21.35
CA ASN A 206 23.74 5.13 20.38
C ASN A 206 24.50 3.81 20.18
N ARG A 207 24.50 2.92 21.18
CA ARG A 207 25.11 1.58 21.08
C ARG A 207 24.25 0.58 20.30
N LYS A 208 22.98 0.89 20.07
CA LYS A 208 22.03 0.11 19.28
C LYS A 208 21.68 0.81 17.97
N THR A 209 22.70 1.12 17.17
CA THR A 209 22.50 1.71 15.85
C THR A 209 22.04 0.64 14.85
N VAL A 210 20.86 0.85 14.27
CA VAL A 210 20.23 -0.02 13.27
C VAL A 210 20.79 0.29 11.88
N ALA A 211 20.78 1.57 11.50
CA ALA A 211 21.30 2.04 10.21
C ALA A 211 21.74 3.50 10.30
N ARG A 212 22.55 3.94 9.34
CA ARG A 212 22.88 5.36 9.11
C ARG A 212 22.53 5.75 7.69
N MET A 213 21.80 6.83 7.52
CA MET A 213 21.52 7.39 6.20
C MET A 213 22.48 8.55 5.95
N HIS A 214 23.23 8.46 4.86
CA HIS A 214 24.15 9.51 4.42
C HIS A 214 23.56 10.16 3.17
N PHE A 215 22.61 11.08 3.36
CA PHE A 215 21.88 11.75 2.27
C PHE A 215 22.42 13.16 1.96
N ASN A 216 23.54 13.54 2.57
CA ASN A 216 24.17 14.85 2.41
C ASN A 216 24.75 15.10 1.01
N GLY A 217 24.80 14.08 0.15
CA GLY A 217 25.28 14.19 -1.24
C GLY A 217 24.16 14.55 -2.21
N ILE A 218 24.38 15.58 -3.04
CA ILE A 218 23.40 16.06 -4.05
C ILE A 218 23.02 14.96 -5.06
N THR A 219 23.96 14.06 -5.39
CA THR A 219 23.78 13.04 -6.44
C THR A 219 24.00 11.60 -5.97
N THR A 220 24.58 11.39 -4.79
CA THR A 220 24.91 10.05 -4.27
C THR A 220 24.44 9.92 -2.84
N LYS A 221 23.53 8.97 -2.63
CA LYS A 221 22.94 8.67 -1.32
C LYS A 221 23.51 7.34 -0.86
N TYR A 222 23.84 7.20 0.42
CA TYR A 222 24.33 5.93 0.96
C TYR A 222 23.53 5.48 2.15
N LEU A 223 23.27 4.17 2.21
CA LEU A 223 22.77 3.48 3.39
C LEU A 223 23.93 2.76 4.08
N GLY A 224 24.29 3.24 5.25
CA GLY A 224 25.24 2.60 6.17
C GLY A 224 24.54 1.51 6.96
N MET A 225 24.91 0.26 6.70
CA MET A 225 24.47 -0.93 7.41
C MET A 225 25.56 -1.43 8.34
N PHE A 226 25.18 -2.03 9.47
CA PHE A 226 26.14 -2.51 10.46
C PHE A 226 26.17 -4.03 10.52
N ALA A 227 27.37 -4.59 10.52
CA ALA A 227 27.65 -5.95 10.95
C ALA A 227 28.59 -5.88 12.16
N GLY A 228 28.06 -6.08 13.38
CA GLY A 228 28.82 -5.84 14.61
C GLY A 228 29.21 -4.36 14.78
N LYS A 229 30.51 -4.06 14.64
CA LYS A 229 31.08 -2.70 14.73
C LYS A 229 31.42 -2.07 13.38
N ASP A 230 31.43 -2.87 12.31
CA ASP A 230 31.84 -2.41 10.99
C ASP A 230 30.64 -1.86 10.21
N GLU A 231 30.81 -0.66 9.65
CA GLU A 231 29.81 0.03 8.83
C GLU A 231 30.10 -0.24 7.35
N THR A 232 29.15 -0.86 6.66
CA THR A 232 29.19 -1.04 5.20
C THR A 232 28.26 -0.04 4.54
N ARG A 233 28.77 0.74 3.58
CA ARG A 233 27.99 1.74 2.86
C ARG A 233 27.50 1.18 1.54
N HIS A 234 26.19 1.21 1.34
CA HIS A 234 25.53 0.81 0.10
C HIS A 234 25.03 2.04 -0.64
N LEU A 235 25.39 2.16 -1.93
CA LEU A 235 24.91 3.25 -2.77
C LEU A 235 23.41 3.06 -3.05
N LEU A 236 22.62 4.10 -2.79
CA LEU A 236 21.20 4.18 -3.11
C LEU A 236 21.00 5.14 -4.28
N SER A 237 20.44 4.65 -5.37
CA SER A 237 19.94 5.46 -6.48
C SER A 237 18.49 5.91 -6.27
N ASP A 238 17.70 5.17 -5.48
CA ASP A 238 16.31 5.46 -5.13
C ASP A 238 16.05 5.10 -3.66
N LEU A 239 15.16 5.83 -2.97
CA LEU A 239 14.81 5.55 -1.57
C LEU A 239 14.12 4.19 -1.40
N THR A 240 13.37 3.74 -2.39
CA THR A 240 12.72 2.42 -2.38
C THR A 240 13.72 1.26 -2.39
N HIS A 241 14.97 1.49 -2.82
CA HIS A 241 16.01 0.46 -2.77
C HIS A 241 16.39 0.05 -1.34
N ILE A 242 16.00 0.84 -0.32
CA ILE A 242 16.13 0.43 1.09
C ILE A 242 15.42 -0.91 1.36
N TYR A 243 14.31 -1.22 0.67
CA TYR A 243 13.61 -2.50 0.82
C TYR A 243 14.46 -3.71 0.41
N GLN A 244 15.44 -3.55 -0.48
CA GLN A 244 16.34 -4.64 -0.87
C GLN A 244 17.25 -5.08 0.28
N TYR A 245 17.44 -4.21 1.27
CA TYR A 245 18.23 -4.46 2.47
C TYR A 245 17.38 -4.83 3.69
N SER A 246 16.08 -5.14 3.50
CA SER A 246 15.17 -5.45 4.61
C SER A 246 15.67 -6.62 5.46
N SER A 247 16.17 -7.69 4.83
CA SER A 247 16.72 -8.85 5.52
C SER A 247 17.94 -8.51 6.38
N ALA A 248 18.80 -7.60 5.91
CA ALA A 248 19.97 -7.13 6.65
C ALA A 248 19.57 -6.23 7.84
N ILE A 249 18.56 -5.36 7.66
CA ILE A 249 17.99 -4.54 8.74
C ILE A 249 17.37 -5.44 9.81
N GLU A 250 16.58 -6.43 9.41
CA GLU A 250 15.97 -7.41 10.31
C GLU A 250 17.03 -8.24 11.06
N ALA A 251 18.09 -8.69 10.38
CA ALA A 251 19.20 -9.40 11.01
C ALA A 251 19.90 -8.52 12.06
N ARG A 252 20.12 -7.24 11.75
CA ARG A 252 20.73 -6.29 12.68
C ARG A 252 19.82 -6.03 13.90
N LEU A 253 18.51 -5.93 13.70
CA LEU A 253 17.56 -5.77 14.81
C LEU A 253 17.59 -6.98 15.76
N ARG A 254 17.64 -8.21 15.23
CA ARG A 254 17.80 -9.44 16.04
C ARG A 254 19.11 -9.47 16.82
N GLU A 255 20.20 -8.94 16.25
CA GLU A 255 21.49 -8.82 16.95
C GLU A 255 21.41 -7.83 18.12
N LEU A 256 20.66 -6.73 17.94
CA LEU A 256 20.53 -5.65 18.94
C LEU A 256 19.51 -5.93 20.03
N ASP A 257 18.55 -6.82 19.76
CA ASP A 257 17.52 -7.23 20.70
C ASP A 257 17.33 -8.76 20.70
N PRO A 258 17.90 -9.48 21.69
CA PRO A 258 17.81 -10.93 21.77
C PRO A 258 16.40 -11.46 22.13
N SER A 259 15.43 -10.57 22.38
CA SER A 259 14.03 -10.98 22.59
C SER A 259 13.27 -11.26 21.28
N ILE A 260 13.84 -10.92 20.13
CA ILE A 260 13.23 -11.14 18.82
C ILE A 260 13.51 -12.58 18.36
N PRO A 261 12.47 -13.36 17.99
CA PRO A 261 12.67 -14.72 17.50
C PRO A 261 13.43 -14.76 16.16
N ALA A 262 14.24 -15.80 15.99
CA ALA A 262 15.03 -16.04 14.77
C ALA A 262 14.14 -16.24 13.54
#